data_AF-A0A2G6UKQ7-F1
#
_entry.id   AF-A0A2G6UKQ7-F1
#
_cell.length_a   1.000
_cell.length_b   1.000
_cell.length_c   1.000
_cell.angle_alpha   90.00
_cell.angle_beta   90.00
_cell.angle_gamma   90.00
#
_symmetry.space_group_name_H-M   'P 1'
#
loop_
_entity.id
_entity.type
_entity.pdbx_description
1 polymer ?
#
loop_
_entity_poly.entity_id
_entity_poly.type
_entity_poly.pdbx_seq_one_letter_code
_entity_poly.pdbx_strand_id
1 'polypeptide(L)'
;MRKMTSALMILVLFITCESMVSQKHHDANSKTVKKDTIITLNNNLSLYYASYDSNMKLWYNLHIIKNKKRIKVGKGTQYNGTGSELFSSLSPNANYVVVDAIIKEYVHESDKDSTLHENYTCAIIDIKKAKVIKQMQQDCDGSWNKKNQWVSSGGKVVFK
;
A
#
# COMPACT_ATOMS: atom_id res chain seq x y z
N MET A 1 -2.82 31.44 77.53
CA MET A 1 -3.78 30.44 77.02
C MET A 1 -4.03 30.71 75.54
N ARG A 2 -3.53 29.84 74.65
CA ARG A 2 -3.72 29.96 73.19
C ARG A 2 -4.36 28.66 72.71
N LYS A 3 -5.53 28.77 72.09
CA LYS A 3 -6.40 27.66 71.66
C LYS A 3 -5.71 26.85 70.55
N MET A 4 -5.65 25.53 70.70
CA MET A 4 -5.36 24.60 69.61
C MET A 4 -6.66 24.35 68.83
N THR A 5 -6.70 24.81 67.59
CA THR A 5 -7.70 24.38 66.61
C THR A 5 -7.14 23.21 65.83
N SER A 6 -7.58 21.99 66.14
CA SER A 6 -7.36 20.82 65.28
C SER A 6 -8.34 20.85 64.12
N ALA A 7 -7.83 20.97 62.90
CA ALA A 7 -8.59 20.75 61.68
C ALA A 7 -8.42 19.28 61.26
N LEU A 8 -9.51 18.50 61.32
CA LEU A 8 -9.58 17.14 60.82
C LEU A 8 -9.86 17.19 59.31
N MET A 9 -8.84 17.01 58.47
CA MET A 9 -9.04 16.81 57.03
C MET A 9 -9.46 15.37 56.77
N ILE A 10 -10.72 15.17 56.38
CA ILE A 10 -11.22 13.89 55.87
C ILE A 10 -10.87 13.85 54.37
N LEU A 11 -9.91 13.01 54.01
CA LEU A 11 -9.54 12.73 52.63
C LEU A 11 -10.54 11.71 52.05
N VAL A 12 -11.51 12.19 51.28
CA VAL A 12 -12.42 11.33 50.52
C VAL A 12 -11.74 10.97 49.20
N LEU A 13 -11.17 9.76 49.13
CA LEU A 13 -10.67 9.18 47.89
C LEU A 13 -11.85 8.70 47.03
N PHE A 14 -12.28 9.51 46.07
CA PHE A 14 -13.13 9.05 44.98
C PHE A 14 -12.30 8.19 44.04
N ILE A 15 -12.36 6.86 44.22
CA ILE A 15 -11.87 5.92 43.23
C ILE A 15 -12.92 5.86 42.12
N THR A 16 -12.82 6.75 41.13
CA THR A 16 -13.52 6.56 39.86
C THR A 16 -12.83 5.40 39.15
N CYS A 17 -13.45 4.23 39.22
CA CYS A 17 -13.09 3.09 38.40
C CYS A 17 -13.52 3.41 36.96
N GLU A 18 -12.74 4.25 36.26
CA GLU A 18 -12.81 4.30 34.80
C GLU A 18 -12.24 2.98 34.30
N SER A 19 -13.13 2.02 34.04
CA SER A 19 -12.83 0.96 33.11
C SER A 19 -12.60 1.62 31.75
N MET A 20 -11.35 1.98 31.46
CA MET A 20 -10.91 2.13 30.07
C MET A 20 -11.09 0.77 29.42
N VAL A 21 -12.28 0.54 28.86
CA VAL A 21 -12.48 -0.47 27.85
C VAL A 21 -11.58 -0.04 26.70
N SER A 22 -10.38 -0.60 26.69
CA SER A 22 -9.52 -0.59 25.51
C SER A 22 -10.38 -1.16 24.39
N GLN A 23 -10.88 -0.31 23.49
CA GLN A 23 -11.42 -0.74 22.22
C GLN A 23 -10.32 -1.55 21.56
N LYS A 24 -10.43 -2.87 21.64
CA LYS A 24 -9.66 -3.76 20.79
C LYS A 24 -10.16 -3.44 19.40
N HIS A 25 -9.44 -2.58 18.68
CA HIS A 25 -9.55 -2.52 17.24
C HIS A 25 -9.42 -3.95 16.75
N HIS A 26 -10.53 -4.51 16.29
CA HIS A 26 -10.53 -5.74 15.51
C HIS A 26 -9.93 -5.39 14.15
N ASP A 27 -8.63 -5.07 14.14
CA ASP A 27 -7.84 -5.16 12.93
C ASP A 27 -8.03 -6.59 12.48
N ALA A 28 -8.82 -6.79 11.41
CA ALA A 28 -8.92 -8.06 10.73
C ALA A 28 -7.47 -8.45 10.43
N ASN A 29 -6.95 -9.38 11.22
CA ASN A 29 -5.52 -9.65 11.32
C ASN A 29 -5.06 -10.15 9.95
N SER A 30 -4.60 -9.22 9.11
CA SER A 30 -4.14 -9.45 7.75
C SER A 30 -2.93 -10.35 7.86
N LYS A 31 -3.16 -11.66 7.72
CA LYS A 31 -2.08 -12.64 7.67
C LYS A 31 -1.46 -12.53 6.29
N THR A 32 -0.53 -11.59 6.15
CA THR A 32 0.38 -11.57 5.00
C THR A 32 1.19 -12.87 5.03
N VAL A 33 0.96 -13.75 4.05
CA VAL A 33 1.68 -15.02 3.94
C VAL A 33 2.98 -14.77 3.16
N LYS A 34 4.06 -15.42 3.60
CA LYS A 34 5.29 -15.52 2.80
C LYS A 34 5.02 -16.42 1.59
N LYS A 35 4.46 -15.80 0.56
CA LYS A 35 4.23 -16.37 -0.77
C LYS A 35 4.75 -15.34 -1.76
N ASP A 36 5.53 -15.78 -2.74
CA ASP A 36 6.09 -14.90 -3.76
C ASP A 36 5.68 -15.32 -5.17
N THR A 37 5.90 -14.41 -6.11
CA THR A 37 5.68 -14.67 -7.54
C THR A 37 6.61 -13.81 -8.39
N ILE A 38 6.86 -14.28 -9.61
CA ILE A 38 7.68 -13.61 -10.62
C ILE A 38 6.87 -13.41 -11.89
N ILE A 39 6.88 -12.20 -12.43
CA ILE A 39 6.35 -11.89 -13.77
C ILE A 39 7.53 -11.60 -14.69
N THR A 40 7.76 -12.47 -15.67
CA THR A 40 8.78 -12.23 -16.70
C THR A 40 8.27 -11.18 -17.68
N LEU A 41 8.98 -10.04 -17.78
CA LEU A 41 8.64 -8.99 -18.75
C LEU A 41 9.39 -9.18 -20.07
N ASN A 42 10.65 -9.61 -20.00
CA ASN A 42 11.47 -10.05 -21.14
C ASN A 42 12.65 -10.92 -20.63
N ASN A 43 13.60 -11.25 -21.52
CA ASN A 43 14.73 -12.13 -21.21
C ASN A 43 15.65 -11.68 -20.05
N ASN A 44 15.71 -10.39 -19.73
CA ASN A 44 16.62 -9.85 -18.71
C ASN A 44 15.92 -9.07 -17.59
N LEU A 45 14.60 -8.95 -17.66
CA LEU A 45 13.79 -8.12 -16.78
C LEU A 45 12.57 -8.89 -16.29
N SER A 46 12.37 -8.90 -14.98
CA SER A 46 11.20 -9.48 -14.34
C SER A 46 10.75 -8.61 -13.17
N LEU A 47 9.47 -8.72 -12.81
CA LEU A 47 8.93 -8.20 -11.56
C LEU A 47 8.87 -9.34 -10.55
N TYR A 48 9.14 -9.03 -9.29
CA TYR A 48 9.05 -9.97 -8.18
C TYR A 48 8.23 -9.38 -7.06
N TYR A 49 7.19 -10.09 -6.63
CA TYR A 49 6.38 -9.74 -5.47
C TYR A 49 6.72 -10.71 -4.35
N ALA A 50 7.13 -10.18 -3.19
CA ALA A 50 7.69 -10.99 -2.10
C ALA A 50 6.66 -11.50 -1.09
N SER A 51 5.41 -11.08 -1.21
CA SER A 51 4.35 -11.42 -0.26
C SER A 51 2.97 -11.35 -0.90
N TYR A 52 2.03 -12.13 -0.35
CA TYR A 52 0.62 -12.14 -0.75
C TYR A 52 -0.28 -11.99 0.47
N ASP A 53 -1.26 -11.10 0.39
CA ASP A 53 -2.34 -11.00 1.37
C ASP A 53 -3.54 -11.80 0.85
N SER A 54 -3.92 -12.86 1.58
CA SER A 54 -5.04 -13.73 1.19
C SER A 54 -6.41 -13.09 1.39
N ASN A 55 -6.54 -12.15 2.32
CA ASN A 55 -7.80 -11.47 2.61
C ASN A 55 -8.09 -10.44 1.51
N MET A 56 -7.08 -9.61 1.19
CA MET A 56 -7.18 -8.59 0.14
C MET A 56 -7.04 -9.17 -1.27
N LYS A 57 -6.51 -10.40 -1.38
CA LYS A 57 -6.15 -11.10 -2.62
C LYS A 57 -5.13 -10.33 -3.47
N LEU A 58 -4.21 -9.60 -2.84
CA LEU A 58 -3.24 -8.75 -3.50
C LEU A 58 -1.79 -9.18 -3.23
N TRP A 59 -0.94 -8.95 -4.23
CA TRP A 59 0.50 -9.14 -4.13
C TRP A 59 1.22 -7.84 -3.75
N TYR A 60 2.22 -7.93 -2.89
CA TYR A 60 2.92 -6.78 -2.33
C TYR A 60 4.44 -6.94 -2.41
N ASN A 61 5.15 -5.89 -1.97
CA ASN A 61 6.61 -5.84 -1.92
C ASN A 61 7.23 -6.06 -3.30
N LEU A 62 6.87 -5.18 -4.23
CA LEU A 62 7.37 -5.19 -5.60
C LEU A 62 8.88 -4.91 -5.65
N HIS A 63 9.60 -5.76 -6.38
CA HIS A 63 10.98 -5.59 -6.77
C HIS A 63 11.13 -5.73 -8.29
N ILE A 64 12.11 -5.03 -8.84
CA ILE A 64 12.61 -5.29 -10.19
C ILE A 64 13.77 -6.26 -10.09
N ILE A 65 13.75 -7.31 -10.91
CA ILE A 65 14.90 -8.17 -11.16
C ILE A 65 15.45 -7.82 -12.53
N LYS A 66 16.67 -7.27 -12.58
CA LYS A 66 17.39 -6.96 -13.82
C LYS A 66 18.79 -7.52 -13.77
N ASN A 67 19.17 -8.33 -14.76
CA ASN A 67 20.48 -8.99 -14.81
C ASN A 67 20.83 -9.71 -13.48
N LYS A 68 19.86 -10.47 -12.93
CA LYS A 68 19.93 -11.18 -11.65
C LYS A 68 20.06 -10.29 -10.40
N LYS A 69 20.09 -8.96 -10.54
CA LYS A 69 20.05 -8.02 -9.40
C LYS A 69 18.60 -7.70 -9.05
N ARG A 70 18.25 -7.86 -7.77
CA ARG A 70 16.93 -7.53 -7.22
C ARG A 70 16.98 -6.14 -6.57
N ILE A 71 16.06 -5.26 -6.94
CA ILE A 71 15.98 -3.90 -6.41
C ILE A 71 14.53 -3.63 -5.98
N LYS A 72 14.33 -3.25 -4.71
CA LYS A 72 12.99 -2.90 -4.20
C LYS A 72 12.50 -1.61 -4.86
N VAL A 73 11.28 -1.62 -5.38
CA VAL A 73 10.65 -0.42 -5.94
C VAL A 73 10.15 0.47 -4.81
N GLY A 74 10.29 1.79 -4.97
CA GLY A 74 9.62 2.75 -4.09
C GLY A 74 10.18 2.82 -2.67
N LYS A 75 11.47 2.51 -2.47
CA LYS A 75 12.14 2.71 -1.19
C LYS A 75 11.95 4.17 -0.73
N GLY A 76 11.22 4.38 0.37
CA GLY A 76 10.89 5.69 0.92
C GLY A 76 9.79 6.48 0.20
N THR A 77 8.90 5.84 -0.58
CA THR A 77 7.79 6.51 -1.28
C THR A 77 6.41 6.03 -0.81
N GLN A 78 5.36 6.75 -1.21
CA GLN A 78 3.94 6.41 -0.97
C GLN A 78 3.49 5.07 -1.61
N TYR A 79 4.35 4.44 -2.42
CA TYR A 79 4.08 3.12 -3.00
C TYR A 79 4.25 1.98 -1.97
N ASN A 80 4.80 2.27 -0.78
CA ASN A 80 4.81 1.32 0.32
C ASN A 80 3.39 1.13 0.86
N GLY A 81 2.68 0.13 0.34
CA GLY A 81 1.30 -0.17 0.74
C GLY A 81 0.36 -0.45 -0.44
N THR A 82 0.81 -0.22 -1.67
CA THR A 82 0.03 -0.59 -2.86
C THR A 82 0.26 -2.05 -3.22
N GLY A 83 -0.82 -2.79 -3.37
CA GLY A 83 -0.85 -4.16 -3.87
C GLY A 83 -1.07 -4.25 -5.38
N SER A 84 -1.03 -5.47 -5.90
CA SER A 84 -1.21 -5.76 -7.32
C SER A 84 -1.99 -7.05 -7.54
N GLU A 85 -2.78 -7.06 -8.62
CA GLU A 85 -3.41 -8.24 -9.21
C GLU A 85 -2.55 -8.85 -10.33
N LEU A 86 -1.28 -8.46 -10.38
CA LEU A 86 -0.25 -8.87 -11.33
C LEU A 86 -0.36 -8.29 -12.74
N PHE A 87 -1.11 -7.20 -12.94
CA PHE A 87 -1.02 -6.47 -14.20
C PHE A 87 0.38 -5.86 -14.37
N SER A 88 0.92 -5.99 -15.58
CA SER A 88 2.12 -5.26 -15.98
C SER A 88 2.17 -5.03 -17.48
N SER A 89 2.75 -3.90 -17.88
CA SER A 89 2.97 -3.56 -19.29
C SER A 89 4.31 -2.85 -19.46
N LEU A 90 5.24 -3.48 -20.17
CA LEU A 90 6.60 -2.98 -20.40
C LEU A 90 6.64 -2.05 -21.62
N SER A 91 7.31 -0.91 -21.50
CA SER A 91 7.53 0.00 -22.63
C SER A 91 8.43 -0.64 -23.70
N PRO A 92 8.30 -0.28 -25.00
CA PRO A 92 9.10 -0.89 -26.07
C PRO A 92 10.61 -0.80 -25.86
N ASN A 93 11.10 0.29 -25.26
CA ASN A 93 12.51 0.48 -24.91
C ASN A 93 12.93 -0.15 -23.56
N ALA A 94 12.02 -0.84 -22.87
CA ALA A 94 12.21 -1.47 -21.57
C ALA A 94 12.71 -0.54 -20.45
N ASN A 95 12.49 0.78 -20.60
CA ASN A 95 12.87 1.77 -19.58
C ASN A 95 11.78 1.99 -18.54
N TYR A 96 10.53 1.69 -18.88
CA TYR A 96 9.36 1.92 -18.03
C TYR A 96 8.47 0.70 -17.99
N VAL A 97 7.80 0.49 -16.86
CA VAL A 97 6.74 -0.49 -16.74
C VAL A 97 5.54 0.14 -16.04
N VAL A 98 4.35 -0.11 -16.57
CA VAL A 98 3.10 0.16 -15.85
C VAL A 98 2.74 -1.07 -15.04
N VAL A 99 2.37 -0.91 -13.78
CA VAL A 99 1.90 -1.97 -12.89
C VAL A 99 0.69 -1.50 -12.10
N ASP A 100 -0.07 -2.43 -11.51
CA ASP A 100 -1.07 -2.08 -10.52
C ASP A 100 -0.47 -1.33 -9.32
N ALA A 101 -1.30 -0.51 -8.70
CA ALA A 101 -1.02 0.21 -7.48
C ALA A 101 -2.30 0.29 -6.62
N ILE A 102 -2.84 -0.86 -6.24
CA ILE A 102 -4.17 -0.99 -5.62
C ILE A 102 -4.05 -0.81 -4.11
N ILE A 103 -4.91 0.02 -3.53
CA ILE A 103 -5.03 0.15 -2.07
C ILE A 103 -6.37 -0.47 -1.67
N LYS A 104 -6.35 -1.42 -0.73
CA LYS A 104 -7.55 -2.01 -0.14
C LYS A 104 -7.46 -1.88 1.37
N GLU A 105 -8.50 -1.33 1.98
CA GLU A 105 -8.57 -1.12 3.43
C GLU A 105 -9.98 -1.35 3.95
N TYR A 106 -10.09 -1.93 5.14
CA TYR A 106 -11.36 -1.99 5.86
C TYR A 106 -11.50 -0.71 6.68
N VAL A 107 -12.58 0.02 6.44
CA VAL A 107 -12.99 1.15 7.30
C VAL A 107 -14.05 0.62 8.26
N HIS A 108 -13.76 0.73 9.54
CA HIS A 108 -14.68 0.31 10.60
C HIS A 108 -15.63 1.45 10.94
N GLU A 109 -16.90 1.27 10.62
CA GLU A 109 -17.98 2.21 10.96
C GLU A 109 -18.48 1.95 12.40
N SER A 110 -18.33 0.74 12.91
CA SER A 110 -18.59 0.34 14.30
C SER A 110 -17.71 -0.86 14.70
N ASP A 111 -17.81 -1.32 15.95
CA ASP A 111 -17.11 -2.54 16.41
C ASP A 111 -17.54 -3.81 15.64
N LYS A 112 -18.71 -3.78 14.98
CA LYS A 112 -19.29 -4.93 14.25
C LYS A 112 -19.36 -4.71 12.74
N ASP A 113 -19.25 -3.46 12.30
CA ASP A 113 -19.45 -3.08 10.92
C ASP A 113 -18.15 -2.57 10.31
N SER A 114 -17.76 -3.17 9.20
CA SER A 114 -16.60 -2.74 8.41
C SER A 114 -16.93 -2.80 6.93
N THR A 115 -16.58 -1.74 6.20
CA THR A 115 -16.73 -1.66 4.75
C THR A 115 -15.35 -1.77 4.10
N LEU A 116 -15.21 -2.63 3.09
CA LEU A 116 -13.98 -2.71 2.30
C LEU A 116 -13.97 -1.58 1.28
N HIS A 117 -13.00 -0.68 1.39
CA HIS A 117 -12.73 0.34 0.39
C HIS A 117 -11.59 -0.12 -0.52
N GLU A 118 -11.80 0.03 -1.82
CA GLU A 118 -10.80 -0.28 -2.83
C GLU A 118 -10.52 0.96 -3.69
N ASN A 119 -9.25 1.31 -3.83
CA ASN A 119 -8.79 2.36 -4.72
C ASN A 119 -7.90 1.72 -5.80
N TYR A 120 -8.47 1.51 -6.98
CA TYR A 120 -7.76 0.95 -8.12
C TYR A 120 -6.97 2.05 -8.83
N THR A 121 -5.64 1.97 -8.73
CA THR A 121 -4.72 2.86 -9.43
C THR A 121 -3.63 2.05 -10.10
N CYS A 122 -2.87 2.66 -10.99
CA CYS A 122 -1.68 2.08 -11.59
C CYS A 122 -0.50 3.04 -11.46
N ALA A 123 0.71 2.49 -11.54
CA ALA A 123 1.95 3.23 -11.40
C ALA A 123 2.87 2.98 -12.59
N ILE A 124 3.49 4.05 -13.09
CA ILE A 124 4.60 3.98 -14.04
C ILE A 124 5.89 3.98 -13.23
N ILE A 125 6.73 2.97 -13.44
CA ILE A 125 8.00 2.79 -12.76
C ILE A 125 9.14 2.98 -13.76
N ASP A 126 10.11 3.83 -13.42
CA ASP A 126 11.42 3.89 -14.08
C ASP A 126 12.24 2.67 -13.66
N ILE A 127 12.49 1.78 -14.62
CA ILE A 127 13.20 0.51 -14.39
C ILE A 127 14.64 0.73 -13.93
N LYS A 128 15.32 1.74 -14.47
CA LYS A 128 16.73 2.01 -14.14
C LYS A 128 16.86 2.54 -12.72
N LYS A 129 15.93 3.39 -12.29
CA LYS A 129 15.93 4.01 -10.97
C LYS A 129 15.21 3.18 -9.91
N ALA A 130 14.42 2.18 -10.31
CA ALA A 130 13.49 1.45 -9.45
C ALA A 130 12.56 2.37 -8.65
N LYS A 131 12.05 3.42 -9.32
CA LYS A 131 11.20 4.45 -8.71
C LYS A 131 9.90 4.57 -9.47
N VAL A 132 8.82 4.72 -8.72
CA VAL A 132 7.54 5.19 -9.26
C VAL A 132 7.73 6.65 -9.67
N ILE A 133 7.43 6.95 -10.93
CA ILE A 133 7.54 8.29 -11.51
C ILE A 133 6.19 8.91 -11.81
N LYS A 134 5.12 8.10 -11.83
CA LYS A 134 3.74 8.57 -11.98
C LYS A 134 2.79 7.56 -11.36
N GLN A 135 1.78 8.02 -10.62
CA GLN A 135 0.64 7.22 -10.18
C GLN A 135 -0.63 7.80 -10.81
N MET A 136 -1.55 6.93 -11.21
CA MET A 136 -2.69 7.29 -12.05
C MET A 136 -3.93 6.55 -11.55
N GLN A 137 -5.01 7.29 -11.29
CA GLN A 137 -6.33 6.71 -10.97
C GLN A 137 -7.17 6.41 -12.22
N GLN A 138 -6.82 7.05 -13.33
CA GLN A 138 -7.46 6.90 -14.64
C GLN A 138 -6.40 6.52 -15.67
N ASP A 139 -6.83 6.10 -16.85
CA ASP A 139 -5.97 5.73 -17.97
C ASP A 139 -5.07 4.50 -17.70
N CYS A 140 -5.43 3.64 -16.75
CA CYS A 140 -4.70 2.39 -16.45
C CYS A 140 -4.91 1.29 -17.50
N ASP A 141 -5.95 1.42 -18.31
CA ASP A 141 -6.27 0.61 -19.49
C ASP A 141 -5.52 1.05 -20.76
N GLY A 142 -4.63 2.02 -20.64
CA GLY A 142 -3.81 2.51 -21.74
C GLY A 142 -2.84 1.47 -22.31
N SER A 143 -2.08 1.90 -23.31
CA SER A 143 -1.06 1.08 -23.96
C SER A 143 0.17 1.90 -24.32
N TRP A 144 1.32 1.21 -24.39
CA TRP A 144 2.54 1.81 -24.90
C TRP A 144 2.50 1.93 -26.42
N ASN A 145 2.75 3.13 -26.95
CA ASN A 145 2.96 3.31 -28.38
C ASN A 145 4.44 3.13 -28.77
N LYS A 146 4.72 3.09 -30.09
CA LYS A 146 6.10 2.96 -30.64
C LYS A 146 7.07 4.05 -30.19
N LYS A 147 6.58 5.18 -29.68
CA LYS A 147 7.38 6.30 -29.15
C LYS A 147 7.67 6.17 -27.65
N ASN A 148 7.35 5.02 -27.04
CA ASN A 148 7.46 4.78 -25.58
C ASN A 148 6.57 5.69 -24.73
N GLN A 149 5.43 6.10 -25.28
CA GLN A 149 4.46 6.91 -24.56
C GLN A 149 3.33 6.03 -24.07
N TRP A 150 2.87 6.26 -22.85
CA TRP A 150 1.63 5.64 -22.36
C TRP A 150 0.46 6.45 -22.89
N VAL A 151 -0.37 5.81 -23.71
CA VAL A 151 -1.52 6.44 -24.36
C VAL A 151 -2.79 5.80 -23.80
N SER A 152 -3.72 6.61 -23.31
CA SER A 152 -5.01 6.09 -22.84
C SER A 152 -5.83 5.51 -23.99
N SER A 153 -6.87 4.73 -23.66
CA SER A 153 -7.81 4.20 -24.65
C SER A 153 -8.46 5.28 -25.53
N GLY A 154 -8.62 6.50 -25.02
CA GLY A 154 -9.12 7.66 -25.76
C GLY A 154 -8.06 8.38 -26.63
N GLY A 155 -6.83 7.86 -26.74
CA GLY A 155 -5.77 8.44 -27.56
C GLY A 155 -4.96 9.57 -26.90
N LYS A 156 -5.24 9.90 -25.63
CA LYS A 156 -4.50 10.94 -24.88
C LYS A 156 -3.12 10.41 -24.48
N VAL A 157 -2.07 11.18 -24.73
CA VAL A 157 -0.73 10.87 -24.20
C VAL A 157 -0.67 11.23 -22.71
N VAL A 158 -0.52 10.21 -21.86
CA VAL A 158 -0.54 10.33 -20.38
C VAL A 158 0.88 10.43 -19.81
N PHE A 159 1.85 9.79 -20.47
CA PHE A 159 3.26 9.77 -20.12
C PHE A 159 4.14 9.70 -21.37
N LYS A 160 5.33 10.30 -21.31
CA LYS A 160 6.30 10.44 -22.40
C LYS A 160 7.69 10.00 -21.98
#